data_AF-A0A379X575-F1
#
_entry.id   AF-A0A379X575-F1
#
_cell.length_a   1.000
_cell.length_b   1.000
_cell.length_c   1.000
_cell.angle_alpha   90.00
_cell.angle_beta   90.00
_cell.angle_gamma   90.00
#
_symmetry.space_group_name_H-M   'P 1'
#
loop_
_entity.id
_entity.type
_entity.pdbx_description
1 polymer ?
#
loop_
_entity_poly.entity_id
_entity_poly.type
_entity_poly.pdbx_seq_one_letter_code
_entity_poly.pdbx_strand_id
1 'polypeptide(L)'
;MLNVDWNIYKTIETSPTDTTAEKVALLNAFSVNRVSIGVQSFHDSELHTLHRRHNAASAHQALEWLKAGHFPSLNIDIIYGIPGQTHAGLTESLHQALVYQPEELFLYPLYNMPRQENMHGYYVLARDLLRNAGYTQTSMRRFVLNPAPSAAAESCGFENSLALGAAAEVILAICITVHRGRRTCKHHEKSFRRLSTARIKPSLITVICSPLMK
;
A
#
# COMPACT_ATOMS: atom_id res chain seq x y z
N MET A 1 17.02 -24.50 -11.64
CA MET A 1 17.04 -23.56 -10.51
C MET A 1 16.71 -22.18 -11.08
N LEU A 2 15.63 -21.54 -10.64
CA LEU A 2 15.35 -20.16 -11.05
C LEU A 2 16.37 -19.26 -10.37
N ASN A 3 17.12 -18.47 -11.14
CA ASN A 3 18.05 -17.49 -10.61
C ASN A 3 17.24 -16.21 -10.36
N VAL A 4 16.79 -16.02 -9.13
CA VAL A 4 16.07 -14.80 -8.73
C VAL A 4 17.11 -13.77 -8.34
N ASP A 5 17.14 -12.65 -9.07
CA ASP A 5 17.85 -11.46 -8.62
C ASP A 5 17.12 -10.92 -7.37
N TRP A 6 17.82 -10.90 -6.24
CA TRP A 6 17.27 -10.40 -4.98
C TRP A 6 17.39 -8.88 -4.85
N ASN A 7 18.08 -8.23 -5.81
CA ASN A 7 18.15 -6.78 -5.92
C ASN A 7 16.94 -6.21 -6.68
N ILE A 8 15.74 -6.58 -6.23
CA ILE A 8 14.45 -6.11 -6.75
C ILE A 8 13.83 -5.10 -5.80
N TYR A 9 13.02 -4.18 -6.33
CA TYR A 9 12.26 -3.24 -5.51
C TYR A 9 11.18 -3.99 -4.71
N LYS A 10 11.20 -3.84 -3.39
CA LYS A 10 10.32 -4.56 -2.45
C LYS A 10 9.37 -3.59 -1.78
N THR A 11 8.08 -3.83 -1.95
CA THR A 11 7.02 -3.11 -1.23
C THR A 11 6.25 -4.07 -0.32
N ILE A 12 5.80 -3.57 0.82
CA ILE A 12 4.97 -4.32 1.77
C ILE A 12 3.72 -3.53 2.10
N GLU A 13 2.60 -4.21 2.23
CA GLU A 13 1.38 -3.67 2.83
C GLU A 13 1.20 -4.24 4.23
N THR A 14 0.85 -3.38 5.17
CA THR A 14 0.63 -3.74 6.58
C THR A 14 -0.58 -3.03 7.16
N SER A 15 -0.99 -3.47 8.35
CA SER A 15 -2.03 -2.85 9.16
C SER A 15 -1.48 -2.51 10.55
N PRO A 16 -2.12 -1.61 11.30
CA PRO A 16 -1.73 -1.35 12.68
C PRO A 16 -1.77 -2.60 13.58
N THR A 17 -2.70 -3.53 13.36
CA THR A 17 -2.76 -4.79 14.14
C THR A 17 -1.60 -5.72 13.84
N ASP A 18 -1.07 -5.68 12.61
CA ASP A 18 -0.04 -6.61 12.17
C ASP A 18 1.38 -6.06 12.32
N THR A 19 1.55 -4.78 12.58
CA THR A 19 2.86 -4.14 12.66
C THR A 19 3.42 -4.31 14.06
N THR A 20 4.62 -4.87 14.20
CA THR A 20 5.36 -4.95 15.48
C THR A 20 6.81 -4.54 15.28
N ALA A 21 7.51 -4.20 16.36
CA ALA A 21 8.93 -3.86 16.31
C ALA A 21 9.79 -4.98 15.69
N GLU A 22 9.49 -6.25 16.02
CA GLU A 22 10.21 -7.41 15.48
C GLU A 22 9.99 -7.55 13.97
N LYS A 23 8.76 -7.35 13.50
CA LYS A 23 8.46 -7.38 12.07
C LYS A 23 9.15 -6.24 11.34
N VAL A 24 9.16 -5.02 11.89
CA VAL A 24 9.89 -3.89 11.29
C VAL A 24 11.38 -4.21 11.16
N ALA A 25 12.00 -4.73 12.22
CA ALA A 25 13.41 -5.15 12.18
C ALA A 25 13.67 -6.21 11.10
N LEU A 26 12.74 -7.17 10.94
CA LEU A 26 12.81 -8.19 9.89
C LEU A 26 12.71 -7.58 8.49
N LEU A 27 11.76 -6.67 8.25
CA LEU A 27 11.60 -6.00 6.95
C LEU A 27 12.86 -5.20 6.56
N ASN A 28 13.52 -4.57 7.54
CA ASN A 28 14.79 -3.89 7.34
C ASN A 28 15.94 -4.86 6.99
N ALA A 29 16.01 -6.00 7.67
CA ALA A 29 17.00 -7.04 7.36
C ALA A 29 16.85 -7.58 5.92
N PHE A 30 15.64 -7.54 5.37
CA PHE A 30 15.35 -7.86 3.97
C PHE A 30 15.44 -6.67 3.00
N SER A 31 15.87 -5.50 3.47
CA SER A 31 16.01 -4.27 2.67
C SER A 31 14.74 -3.90 1.90
N VAL A 32 13.58 -3.91 2.57
CA VAL A 32 12.32 -3.43 2.00
C VAL A 32 12.45 -1.95 1.63
N ASN A 33 12.01 -1.59 0.42
CA ASN A 33 12.10 -0.23 -0.10
C ASN A 33 10.91 0.63 0.30
N ARG A 34 9.71 0.04 0.34
CA ARG A 34 8.47 0.75 0.63
C ARG A 34 7.57 -0.02 1.57
N VAL A 35 7.01 0.66 2.56
CA VAL A 35 5.95 0.13 3.43
C VAL A 35 4.71 1.00 3.31
N SER A 36 3.57 0.36 3.08
CA SER A 36 2.25 1.00 3.02
C SER A 36 1.43 0.52 4.20
N ILE A 37 0.92 1.45 5.01
CA ILE A 37 0.08 1.12 6.17
C ILE A 37 -1.33 1.69 6.04
N GLY A 38 -2.31 0.81 6.20
CA GLY A 38 -3.72 1.14 6.15
C GLY A 38 -4.27 1.70 7.47
N VAL A 39 -3.94 2.94 7.83
CA VAL A 39 -4.41 3.60 9.08
C VAL A 39 -5.89 3.96 8.99
N GLN A 40 -6.31 4.50 7.85
CA GLN A 40 -7.65 4.93 7.48
C GLN A 40 -8.18 6.16 8.23
N SER A 41 -8.08 6.20 9.56
CA SER A 41 -8.50 7.32 10.39
C SER A 41 -7.78 7.27 11.75
N PHE A 42 -7.64 8.43 12.40
CA PHE A 42 -7.17 8.54 13.79
C PHE A 42 -8.33 8.74 14.78
N HIS A 43 -9.58 8.55 14.34
CA HIS A 43 -10.75 8.59 15.20
C HIS A 43 -11.36 7.19 15.39
N ASP A 44 -11.46 6.74 16.63
CA ASP A 44 -11.97 5.39 16.96
C ASP A 44 -13.42 5.18 16.50
N SER A 45 -14.27 6.21 16.51
CA SER A 45 -15.63 6.13 16.00
C SER A 45 -15.68 5.85 14.48
N GLU A 46 -14.76 6.44 13.72
CA GLU A 46 -14.62 6.22 12.29
C GLU A 46 -14.05 4.82 12.01
N LEU A 47 -13.05 4.38 12.79
CA LEU A 47 -12.48 3.04 12.69
C LEU A 47 -13.50 1.95 13.02
N HIS A 48 -14.31 2.15 14.05
CA HIS A 48 -15.42 1.27 14.40
C HIS A 48 -16.46 1.20 13.27
N THR A 49 -16.81 2.35 12.68
CA THR A 49 -17.70 2.42 11.51
C THR A 49 -17.13 1.63 10.33
N LEU A 50 -15.82 1.68 10.11
CA LEU A 50 -15.12 0.91 9.09
C LEU A 50 -14.90 -0.58 9.45
N HIS A 51 -15.39 -1.04 10.60
CA HIS A 51 -15.16 -2.37 11.15
C HIS A 51 -13.67 -2.75 11.22
N ARG A 52 -12.81 -1.78 11.53
CA ARG A 52 -11.38 -2.02 11.75
C ARG A 52 -11.15 -2.64 13.12
N ARG A 53 -10.18 -3.55 13.18
CA ARG A 53 -9.77 -4.24 14.41
C ARG A 53 -8.79 -3.42 15.25
N HIS A 54 -8.20 -2.37 14.68
CA HIS A 54 -7.30 -1.45 15.35
C HIS A 54 -8.03 -0.19 15.84
N ASN A 55 -7.38 0.55 16.74
CA ASN A 55 -7.81 1.86 17.22
C ASN A 55 -6.71 2.90 16.92
N ALA A 56 -6.96 4.16 17.24
CA ALA A 56 -6.01 5.26 17.00
C ALA A 56 -4.69 5.03 17.74
N ALA A 57 -4.73 4.52 18.97
CA ALA A 57 -3.54 4.27 19.77
C ALA A 57 -2.62 3.23 19.13
N SER A 58 -3.16 2.12 18.61
CA SER A 58 -2.35 1.13 17.90
C SER A 58 -1.90 1.60 16.52
N ALA A 59 -2.66 2.48 15.86
CA ALA A 59 -2.20 3.16 14.65
C ALA A 59 -0.96 4.03 14.93
N HIS A 60 -0.99 4.86 15.98
CA HIS A 60 0.18 5.65 16.40
C HIS A 60 1.37 4.76 16.73
N GLN A 61 1.17 3.71 17.53
CA GLN A 61 2.25 2.78 17.90
C GLN A 61 2.89 2.11 16.67
N ALA A 62 2.07 1.65 15.71
CA ALA A 62 2.56 1.06 14.47
C ALA A 62 3.39 2.05 13.64
N LEU A 63 2.95 3.32 13.57
CA LEU A 63 3.66 4.37 12.86
C LEU A 63 4.98 4.76 13.54
N GLU A 64 5.04 4.79 14.87
CA GLU A 64 6.30 4.98 15.60
C GLU A 64 7.31 3.88 15.27
N TRP A 65 6.87 2.62 15.24
CA TRP A 65 7.74 1.51 14.84
C TRP A 65 8.21 1.64 13.39
N LEU A 66 7.31 1.95 12.46
CA LEU A 66 7.65 2.11 11.04
C LEU A 66 8.63 3.27 10.82
N LYS A 67 8.44 4.39 11.52
CA LYS A 67 9.35 5.54 11.48
C LYS A 67 10.74 5.19 12.01
N ALA A 68 10.81 4.47 13.13
CA ALA A 68 12.06 3.94 13.66
C ALA A 68 12.72 2.91 12.71
N GLY A 69 11.95 2.33 11.79
CA GLY A 69 12.44 1.47 10.73
C GLY A 69 13.27 2.19 9.66
N HIS A 70 13.11 3.50 9.46
CA HIS A 70 13.83 4.27 8.43
C HIS A 70 13.72 3.68 7.01
N PHE A 71 12.53 3.18 6.65
CA PHE A 71 12.27 2.71 5.29
C PHE A 71 12.46 3.86 4.27
N PRO A 72 12.99 3.59 3.06
CA PRO A 72 13.12 4.64 2.04
C PRO A 72 11.81 5.30 1.62
N SER A 73 10.67 4.61 1.80
CA SER A 73 9.35 5.15 1.53
C SER A 73 8.32 4.55 2.49
N LEU A 74 7.67 5.42 3.26
CA LEU A 74 6.50 5.13 4.07
C LEU A 74 5.28 5.78 3.44
N ASN A 75 4.25 4.96 3.19
CA ASN A 75 2.94 5.42 2.79
C ASN A 75 1.90 5.22 3.90
N ILE A 76 1.06 6.22 4.13
CA ILE A 76 -0.10 6.13 5.01
C ILE A 76 -1.39 6.28 4.19
N ASP A 77 -2.29 5.30 4.30
CA ASP A 77 -3.62 5.38 3.67
C ASP A 77 -4.62 6.02 4.63
N ILE A 78 -5.35 7.04 4.14
CA ILE A 78 -6.45 7.71 4.84
C ILE A 78 -7.73 7.58 4.01
N ILE A 79 -8.85 7.31 4.69
CA ILE A 79 -10.17 7.24 4.06
C ILE A 79 -10.97 8.50 4.39
N TYR A 80 -11.59 9.07 3.36
CA TYR A 80 -12.53 10.17 3.50
C TYR A 80 -13.97 9.78 3.11
N GLY A 81 -14.94 10.51 3.67
CA GLY A 81 -16.36 10.28 3.43
C GLY A 81 -16.96 9.14 4.26
N ILE A 82 -16.40 8.87 5.44
CA ILE A 82 -16.89 7.85 6.37
C ILE A 82 -18.22 8.31 6.99
N PRO A 83 -19.25 7.44 7.17
CA PRO A 83 -20.45 7.81 7.91
C PRO A 83 -20.10 8.40 9.29
N GLY A 84 -20.66 9.56 9.59
CA GLY A 84 -20.38 10.30 10.82
C GLY A 84 -19.05 11.09 10.85
N GLN A 85 -18.14 10.89 9.88
CA GLN A 85 -16.95 11.73 9.75
C GLN A 85 -17.37 13.18 9.47
N THR A 86 -16.59 14.10 10.02
CA THR A 86 -16.74 15.55 9.81
C THR A 86 -15.50 16.09 9.09
N HIS A 87 -15.61 17.26 8.46
CA HIS A 87 -14.43 17.93 7.89
C HIS A 87 -13.33 18.14 8.94
N ALA A 88 -13.69 18.55 10.16
CA ALA A 88 -12.75 18.70 11.26
C ALA A 88 -12.05 17.37 11.63
N GLY A 89 -12.80 16.26 11.67
CA GLY A 89 -12.23 14.94 11.95
C GLY A 89 -11.26 14.45 10.86
N LEU A 90 -11.59 14.70 9.58
CA LEU A 90 -10.66 14.40 8.49
C LEU A 90 -9.41 15.28 8.57
N THR A 91 -9.57 16.58 8.83
CA THR A 91 -8.45 17.52 9.00
C THR A 91 -7.52 17.09 10.13
N GLU A 92 -8.08 16.71 11.29
CA GLU A 92 -7.28 16.21 12.42
C GLU A 92 -6.52 14.93 12.04
N SER A 93 -7.21 13.96 11.42
CA SER A 93 -6.55 12.71 10.98
C SER A 93 -5.40 12.97 10.00
N LEU A 94 -5.52 13.94 9.09
CA LEU A 94 -4.45 14.32 8.19
C LEU A 94 -3.29 15.00 8.92
N HIS A 95 -3.57 15.90 9.88
CA HIS A 95 -2.53 16.50 10.70
C HIS A 95 -1.76 15.45 11.51
N GLN A 96 -2.46 14.49 12.12
CA GLN A 96 -1.84 13.36 12.83
C GLN A 96 -0.96 12.53 11.89
N ALA A 97 -1.42 12.23 10.67
CA ALA A 97 -0.60 11.53 9.67
C ALA A 97 0.69 12.31 9.32
N LEU A 98 0.59 13.63 9.15
CA LEU A 98 1.71 14.50 8.76
C LEU A 98 2.81 14.59 9.83
N VAL A 99 2.52 14.36 11.12
CA VAL A 99 3.53 14.30 12.19
C VAL A 99 4.59 13.23 11.91
N TYR A 100 4.19 12.16 11.23
CA TYR A 100 5.08 11.07 10.85
C TYR A 100 5.95 11.37 9.63
N GLN A 101 5.70 12.49 8.94
CA GLN A 101 6.39 12.92 7.72
C GLN A 101 6.51 11.81 6.67
N PRO A 102 5.42 11.09 6.34
CA PRO A 102 5.50 10.01 5.38
C PRO A 102 5.88 10.53 3.99
N GLU A 103 6.70 9.80 3.26
CA GLU A 103 7.04 10.13 1.87
C GLU A 103 5.79 10.13 0.97
N GLU A 104 4.78 9.33 1.33
CA GLU A 104 3.54 9.23 0.59
C GLU A 104 2.29 9.24 1.49
N LEU A 105 1.23 9.84 0.96
CA LEU A 105 -0.11 9.76 1.52
C LEU A 105 -1.08 9.37 0.41
N PHE A 106 -1.93 8.39 0.70
CA PHE A 106 -3.02 8.01 -0.20
C PHE A 106 -4.38 8.38 0.40
N LEU A 107 -5.19 9.08 -0.38
CA LEU A 107 -6.55 9.45 -0.04
C LEU A 107 -7.56 8.58 -0.81
N TYR A 108 -8.30 7.75 -0.09
CA TYR A 108 -9.34 6.90 -0.66
C TYR A 108 -10.74 7.40 -0.27
N PRO A 109 -11.66 7.60 -1.23
CA PRO A 109 -13.06 7.75 -0.86
C PRO A 109 -13.61 6.42 -0.37
N LEU A 110 -14.53 6.46 0.59
CA LEU A 110 -15.24 5.26 1.00
C LEU A 110 -16.15 4.73 -0.13
N TYR A 111 -15.93 3.51 -0.59
CA TYR A 111 -16.66 2.93 -1.73
C TYR A 111 -17.86 2.05 -1.35
N ASN A 112 -17.72 1.26 -0.27
CA ASN A 112 -18.55 0.07 -0.03
C ASN A 112 -19.61 0.25 1.07
N MET A 113 -19.84 1.48 1.50
CA MET A 113 -20.78 1.85 2.55
C MET A 113 -21.55 3.11 2.11
N PRO A 114 -22.70 3.43 2.75
CA PRO A 114 -23.37 4.70 2.52
C PRO A 114 -22.38 5.86 2.66
N ARG A 115 -22.29 6.69 1.63
CA ARG A 115 -21.35 7.79 1.59
C ARG A 115 -21.95 9.02 2.27
N GLN A 116 -21.08 9.86 2.81
CA GLN A 116 -21.43 11.24 3.13
C GLN A 116 -21.95 11.95 1.87
N GLU A 117 -22.94 12.83 1.99
CA GLU A 117 -23.51 13.54 0.83
C GLU A 117 -22.46 14.42 0.12
N ASN A 118 -21.59 15.08 0.88
CA ASN A 118 -20.58 16.01 0.34
C ASN A 118 -19.20 15.35 0.10
N MET A 119 -19.15 14.26 -0.65
CA MET A 119 -17.87 13.56 -0.96
C MET A 119 -16.83 14.48 -1.64
N HIS A 120 -17.29 15.40 -2.50
CA HIS A 120 -16.41 16.33 -3.19
C HIS A 120 -15.75 17.31 -2.22
N GLY A 121 -16.50 17.85 -1.26
CA GLY A 121 -15.97 18.74 -0.23
C GLY A 121 -14.86 18.09 0.60
N TYR A 122 -15.06 16.84 1.04
CA TYR A 122 -14.01 16.08 1.73
C TYR A 122 -12.73 15.92 0.91
N TYR A 123 -12.87 15.58 -0.37
CA TYR A 123 -11.73 15.43 -1.26
C TYR A 123 -10.98 16.76 -1.45
N VAL A 124 -11.69 17.85 -1.73
CA VAL A 124 -11.08 19.18 -1.93
C VAL A 124 -10.35 19.64 -0.68
N LEU A 125 -10.98 19.51 0.48
CA LEU A 125 -10.38 19.81 1.79
C LEU A 125 -9.06 19.05 1.99
N ALA A 126 -9.10 17.72 1.84
CA ALA A 126 -7.92 16.89 2.09
C ALA A 126 -6.82 17.13 1.07
N ARG A 127 -7.17 17.25 -0.22
CA ARG A 127 -6.22 17.58 -1.30
C ARG A 127 -5.50 18.89 -1.02
N ASP A 128 -6.24 19.94 -0.69
CA ASP A 128 -5.67 21.27 -0.51
C ASP A 128 -4.82 21.34 0.75
N LEU A 129 -5.22 20.66 1.83
CA LEU A 129 -4.41 20.50 3.04
C LEU A 129 -3.05 19.87 2.71
N LEU A 130 -3.04 18.73 2.00
CA LEU A 130 -1.79 18.04 1.65
C LEU A 130 -0.91 18.85 0.71
N ARG A 131 -1.49 19.53 -0.28
CA ARG A 131 -0.75 20.42 -1.18
C ARG A 131 -0.11 21.59 -0.44
N ASN A 132 -0.83 22.18 0.52
CA ASN A 132 -0.30 23.25 1.37
C ASN A 132 0.80 22.74 2.31
N ALA A 133 0.77 21.45 2.68
CA ALA A 133 1.83 20.79 3.44
C ALA A 133 3.05 20.39 2.58
N GLY A 134 3.09 20.76 1.29
CA GLY A 134 4.23 20.51 0.40
C GLY A 134 4.16 19.20 -0.40
N TYR A 135 3.05 18.46 -0.33
CA TYR A 135 2.88 17.25 -1.12
C TYR A 135 2.47 17.58 -2.56
N THR A 136 3.09 16.89 -3.51
CA THR A 136 2.69 16.94 -4.91
C THR A 136 1.68 15.83 -5.19
N GLN A 137 0.54 16.20 -5.76
CA GLN A 137 -0.46 15.23 -6.21
C GLN A 137 -0.01 14.58 -7.52
N THR A 138 0.36 13.30 -7.47
CA THR A 138 0.80 12.52 -8.66
C THR A 138 -0.34 11.74 -9.33
N SER A 139 -1.42 11.49 -8.60
CA SER A 139 -2.64 10.89 -9.12
C SER A 139 -3.85 11.39 -8.33
N MET A 140 -5.05 11.00 -8.73
CA MET A 140 -6.27 11.33 -7.98
C MET A 140 -6.19 11.00 -6.48
N ARG A 141 -5.43 9.97 -6.10
CA ARG A 141 -5.36 9.48 -4.71
C ARG A 141 -3.98 9.62 -4.09
N ARG A 142 -2.91 9.73 -4.87
CA ARG A 142 -1.52 9.67 -4.38
C ARG A 142 -0.87 11.05 -4.29
N PHE A 143 -0.40 11.35 -3.09
CA PHE A 143 0.33 12.56 -2.73
C PHE A 143 1.73 12.17 -2.28
N VAL A 144 2.75 12.82 -2.82
CA VAL A 144 4.17 12.49 -2.56
C VAL A 144 4.91 13.73 -2.05
N LEU A 145 5.65 13.57 -0.96
CA LEU A 145 6.55 14.60 -0.46
C LEU A 145 7.86 14.56 -1.25
N ASN A 146 8.29 15.70 -1.79
CA ASN A 146 9.54 15.81 -2.58
C ASN A 146 9.68 14.74 -3.69
N PRO A 147 8.75 14.67 -4.67
CA PRO A 147 8.83 13.66 -5.71
C PRO A 147 10.13 13.80 -6.50
N ALA A 148 10.91 12.72 -6.60
CA ALA A 148 12.01 12.65 -7.55
C ALA A 148 11.45 12.83 -8.98
N PRO A 149 12.16 13.49 -9.90
CA PRO A 149 11.68 13.72 -11.27
C PRO A 149 11.26 12.44 -12.02
N SER A 150 11.84 11.29 -11.66
CA SER A 150 11.54 9.98 -12.24
C SER A 150 10.41 9.20 -11.53
N ALA A 151 10.05 9.54 -10.30
CA ALA A 151 9.03 8.82 -9.51
C ALA A 151 7.59 9.05 -10.03
N ALA A 152 7.41 10.03 -10.91
CA ALA A 152 6.17 10.22 -11.67
C ALA A 152 5.98 9.13 -12.77
N ALA A 153 7.03 8.40 -13.13
CA ALA A 153 7.04 7.46 -14.26
C ALA A 153 6.93 5.98 -13.86
N GLU A 154 7.07 5.62 -12.57
CA GLU A 154 6.76 4.27 -12.09
C GLU A 154 5.24 4.12 -11.95
N SER A 155 4.57 4.15 -13.10
CA SER A 155 3.17 3.79 -13.23
C SER A 155 2.99 2.31 -12.91
N CYS A 156 1.80 1.94 -12.43
CA CYS A 156 1.29 0.58 -12.28
C CYS A 156 1.32 -0.23 -13.60
N GLY A 157 2.51 -0.51 -14.12
CA GLY A 157 2.73 -1.41 -15.24
C GLY A 157 2.76 -2.84 -14.71
N PHE A 158 1.60 -3.50 -14.69
CA PHE A 158 1.46 -4.95 -14.45
C PHE A 158 2.02 -5.76 -15.64
N GLU A 159 3.20 -5.43 -16.15
CA GLU A 159 3.65 -6.04 -17.40
C GLU A 159 4.08 -7.50 -17.21
N ASN A 160 4.40 -7.95 -15.98
CA ASN A 160 4.62 -9.36 -15.61
C ASN A 160 4.55 -9.60 -14.07
N SER A 161 3.43 -9.30 -13.41
CA SER A 161 3.31 -9.49 -11.95
C SER A 161 2.87 -10.91 -11.57
N LEU A 162 3.53 -11.52 -10.59
CA LEU A 162 3.11 -12.76 -9.95
C LEU A 162 2.59 -12.42 -8.54
N ALA A 163 1.28 -12.55 -8.32
CA ALA A 163 0.68 -12.39 -7.00
C ALA A 163 0.51 -13.76 -6.33
N LEU A 164 0.98 -13.89 -5.09
CA LEU A 164 0.83 -15.10 -4.27
C LEU A 164 0.24 -14.69 -2.91
N GLY A 165 -0.88 -15.29 -2.51
CA GLY A 165 -1.51 -15.05 -1.21
C GLY A 165 -3.01 -15.33 -1.19
N ALA A 166 -3.51 -15.88 -0.08
CA ALA A 166 -4.95 -15.91 0.21
C ALA A 166 -5.33 -14.61 0.94
N ALA A 167 -6.54 -14.12 0.71
CA ALA A 167 -7.03 -12.87 1.30
C ALA A 167 -6.94 -12.88 2.84
N ALA A 168 -6.54 -11.71 3.38
CA ALA A 168 -6.47 -11.28 4.77
C ALA A 168 -5.14 -11.50 5.51
N GLU A 169 -4.60 -10.36 5.98
CA GLU A 169 -3.53 -10.16 6.97
C GLU A 169 -2.10 -10.42 6.45
N VAL A 170 -1.45 -9.29 6.08
CA VAL A 170 -0.13 -9.16 5.45
C VAL A 170 -0.04 -9.74 4.03
N ILE A 171 -0.32 -8.90 3.03
CA ILE A 171 0.08 -9.20 1.66
C ILE A 171 1.54 -8.77 1.52
N LEU A 172 2.46 -9.74 1.66
CA LEU A 172 3.78 -9.63 1.05
C LEU A 172 3.59 -9.64 -0.47
N ALA A 173 3.24 -8.49 -1.04
CA ALA A 173 3.14 -8.30 -2.48
C ALA A 173 4.56 -8.08 -3.01
N ILE A 174 5.29 -9.18 -3.28
CA ILE A 174 6.54 -9.07 -4.04
C ILE A 174 6.17 -8.78 -5.49
N CYS A 175 6.10 -7.51 -5.85
CA CYS A 175 5.97 -7.13 -7.24
C CYS A 175 7.35 -7.27 -7.90
N ILE A 176 7.59 -8.42 -8.55
CA ILE A 176 8.80 -8.66 -9.33
C ILE A 176 8.59 -8.03 -10.71
N THR A 177 9.13 -6.84 -10.94
CA THR A 177 9.18 -6.27 -12.30
C THR A 177 10.30 -6.96 -13.09
N VAL A 178 9.92 -7.93 -13.93
CA VAL A 178 10.88 -8.58 -14.84
C VAL A 178 11.04 -7.72 -16.10
N HIS A 179 12.17 -7.01 -16.23
CA HIS A 179 12.52 -6.33 -17.48
C HIS A 179 12.89 -7.36 -18.56
N ARG A 180 11.98 -7.61 -19.50
CA ARG A 180 12.35 -8.25 -20.78
C ARG A 180 12.83 -7.18 -21.75
N GLY A 181 14.09 -7.32 -22.20
CA GLY A 181 14.67 -6.47 -23.24
C GLY A 181 13.72 -6.33 -24.44
N ARG A 182 13.50 -5.08 -24.86
CA ARG A 182 12.57 -4.66 -25.92
C ARG A 182 12.59 -5.58 -27.14
N ARG A 183 11.45 -6.22 -27.45
CA ARG A 183 10.97 -6.43 -28.82
C ARG A 183 9.45 -6.30 -28.85
N THR A 184 8.97 -5.52 -29.82
CA THR A 184 7.58 -5.15 -30.09
C THR A 184 6.58 -6.31 -29.94
N CYS A 185 5.55 -6.17 -29.10
CA CYS A 185 4.49 -7.17 -28.95
C CYS A 185 3.21 -6.76 -29.70
N LYS A 186 2.81 -7.58 -30.67
CA LYS A 186 1.43 -7.63 -31.21
C LYS A 186 0.54 -8.38 -30.20
N HIS A 187 -0.67 -7.88 -29.98
CA HIS A 187 -1.67 -8.48 -29.07
C HIS A 187 -2.08 -9.89 -29.51
N HIS A 188 -2.09 -10.83 -28.56
CA HIS A 188 -2.90 -12.04 -28.66
C HIS A 188 -3.41 -12.45 -27.28
N GLU A 189 -4.74 -12.52 -27.19
CA GLU A 189 -5.53 -12.91 -26.02
C GLU A 189 -5.53 -14.44 -25.86
N LYS A 190 -5.21 -14.98 -24.68
CA LYS A 190 -5.46 -16.39 -24.33
C LYS A 190 -5.90 -16.57 -22.88
N SER A 191 -6.97 -17.35 -22.74
CA SER A 191 -7.80 -17.59 -21.55
C SER A 191 -7.12 -18.38 -20.42
N PHE A 192 -7.45 -18.05 -19.18
CA PHE A 192 -7.00 -18.73 -17.95
C PHE A 192 -7.92 -19.91 -17.58
N ARG A 193 -7.34 -21.05 -17.18
CA ARG A 193 -8.05 -22.15 -16.48
C ARG A 193 -7.61 -22.23 -15.02
N ARG A 194 -8.58 -22.38 -14.11
CA ARG A 194 -8.40 -22.60 -12.66
C ARG A 194 -7.93 -24.04 -12.39
N LEU A 195 -6.98 -24.21 -11.47
CA LEU A 195 -6.64 -25.52 -10.87
C LEU A 195 -6.84 -25.48 -9.35
N SER A 196 -7.36 -26.59 -8.82
CA SER A 196 -7.93 -26.75 -7.48
C SER A 196 -6.88 -27.11 -6.41
N THR A 197 -7.21 -26.78 -5.16
CA THR A 197 -6.38 -26.81 -3.96
C THR A 197 -6.01 -28.20 -3.45
N ALA A 198 -4.73 -28.43 -3.14
CA ALA A 198 -4.29 -29.49 -2.23
C ALA A 198 -3.18 -28.97 -1.29
N ARG A 199 -3.23 -29.45 -0.04
CA ARG A 199 -2.49 -29.03 1.17
C ARG A 199 -0.97 -28.84 0.96
N ILE A 200 -0.42 -27.72 1.43
CA ILE A 200 1.02 -27.42 1.41
C ILE A 200 1.53 -27.19 2.85
N LYS A 201 2.61 -27.88 3.23
CA LYS A 201 3.35 -27.71 4.50
C LYS A 201 4.24 -26.45 4.46
N PRO A 202 4.63 -25.87 5.63
CA PRO A 202 5.12 -24.49 5.73
C PRO A 202 6.53 -24.18 5.18
N SER A 203 7.20 -25.09 4.48
CA SER A 203 8.65 -24.95 4.21
C SER A 203 9.07 -24.99 2.75
N LEU A 204 8.16 -24.91 1.78
CA LEU A 204 8.53 -24.81 0.35
C LEU A 204 7.61 -23.86 -0.41
N ILE A 205 8.15 -22.71 -0.83
CA ILE A 205 7.58 -21.93 -1.94
C ILE A 205 8.04 -22.61 -3.23
N THR A 206 7.25 -23.56 -3.74
CA THR A 206 7.48 -24.18 -5.04
C THR A 206 6.93 -23.28 -6.14
N VAL A 207 7.80 -22.51 -6.80
CA VAL A 207 7.46 -21.80 -8.04
C VAL A 207 7.65 -22.75 -9.21
N ILE A 208 6.55 -23.22 -9.80
CA ILE A 208 6.57 -24.03 -11.02
C ILE A 208 6.60 -23.07 -12.22
N CYS A 209 7.79 -22.84 -12.78
CA CYS A 209 7.94 -22.32 -14.14
C CYS A 209 8.51 -23.43 -15.03
N SER A 210 7.70 -23.91 -15.98
CA SER A 210 8.08 -24.93 -16.94
C SER A 210 9.17 -24.41 -17.90
N PRO A 211 10.12 -25.24 -18.35
CA PRO A 211 11.31 -24.78 -19.05
C PRO A 211 11.07 -24.51 -20.54
N LEU A 212 11.97 -23.68 -21.08
CA LEU A 212 12.21 -23.49 -22.51
C LEU A 212 12.31 -24.82 -23.25
N MET A 213 11.84 -24.85 -24.51
CA MET A 213 12.47 -25.66 -25.54
C MET A 213 12.74 -24.80 -26.79
N LYS A 214 14.06 -24.64 -27.02
CA LYS A 214 14.82 -24.30 -28.23
C LYS A 214 14.21 -23.35 -29.26
#